data_AF-A0A672YLN5-F1
#
_entry.id   AF-A0A672YLN5-F1
#
_cell.length_a   1.000
_cell.length_b   1.000
_cell.length_c   1.000
_cell.angle_alpha   90.00
_cell.angle_beta   90.00
_cell.angle_gamma   90.00
#
_symmetry.space_group_name_H-M   'P 1'
#
loop_
_entity.id
_entity.type
_entity.pdbx_description
1 polymer ?
#
loop_
_entity_poly.entity_id
_entity_poly.type
_entity_poly.pdbx_seq_one_letter_code
_entity_poly.pdbx_strand_id
1 'polypeptide(L)'
;KLLELDKGHHFLPPSVEAIEKRCLELFARDYKYSVIHNPSGEVCGHYPRQIVFLEYESTEVDRESTVQITKLQDLVNRSKLARCRGRFVCPVILYNGKHICRSSTLAGWGELYGRTGYNYIFSGGSDDTWTESEEVPEDDSAVRNGDSQLFDKVRGHDIKLLRYLSVRYICDLMVENKKVKFGLNVTSSEKADKAQRYADFTLISVPYPGCEFFKDYKDRDYTAEGLVFNWNQDYVDAPLTIPACFTQNLNIDWTQYQSWDLVEQTQNYLKLLLHIINSDDESGLLVHCISGWDRTPLFVSLLRLSLWADGAVHSSLEPAEILYLTIFYFEHIESSDDTEPYNMVKENFSALKKKWEEV
;
A
#
# COMPACT_ATOMS: atom_id res chain seq x y z
N LYS A 1 31.19 -8.25 8.53
CA LYS A 1 30.87 -9.55 7.88
C LYS A 1 30.03 -9.48 6.58
N LEU A 2 28.90 -8.77 6.47
CA LEU A 2 28.18 -8.62 5.17
C LEU A 2 28.78 -7.55 4.20
N LEU A 3 29.80 -6.81 4.64
CA LEU A 3 30.54 -5.81 3.84
C LEU A 3 32.07 -5.94 3.96
N GLU A 4 32.59 -7.05 4.48
CA GLU A 4 34.06 -7.26 4.62
C GLU A 4 34.66 -8.11 3.50
N LEU A 5 33.98 -8.18 2.36
CA LEU A 5 34.61 -8.64 1.13
C LEU A 5 34.83 -7.44 0.22
N ASP A 6 36.09 -7.00 0.29
CA ASP A 6 36.92 -6.64 -0.84
C ASP A 6 37.19 -5.15 -1.08
N LYS A 7 38.45 -4.80 -0.83
CA LYS A 7 39.07 -3.54 -1.20
C LYS A 7 39.45 -3.66 -2.68
N GLY A 8 38.65 -3.12 -3.59
CA GLY A 8 39.17 -2.72 -4.91
C GLY A 8 38.38 -3.10 -6.16
N HIS A 9 37.12 -3.54 -6.09
CA HIS A 9 36.31 -3.72 -7.28
C HIS A 9 35.07 -2.83 -7.27
N HIS A 10 34.84 -2.13 -8.38
CA HIS A 10 33.67 -1.31 -8.64
C HIS A 10 32.40 -2.12 -8.34
N PHE A 11 31.63 -1.68 -7.35
CA PHE A 11 30.31 -2.26 -7.04
C PHE A 11 29.40 -2.11 -8.27
N LEU A 12 29.20 -3.20 -9.01
CA LEU A 12 27.98 -3.36 -9.79
C LEU A 12 26.87 -3.66 -8.78
N PRO A 13 25.71 -2.98 -8.85
CA PRO A 13 24.57 -3.32 -8.01
C PRO A 13 24.23 -4.81 -8.15
N PRO A 14 23.85 -5.52 -7.07
CA PRO A 14 23.27 -6.84 -7.21
C PRO A 14 22.08 -6.78 -8.18
N SER A 15 21.94 -7.77 -9.05
CA SER A 15 20.80 -7.79 -9.99
C SER A 15 19.48 -7.84 -9.22
N VAL A 16 18.39 -7.35 -9.83
CA VAL A 16 17.06 -7.37 -9.24
C VAL A 16 16.69 -8.78 -8.75
N GLU A 17 17.08 -9.81 -9.51
CA GLU A 17 16.86 -11.22 -9.14
C GLU A 17 17.58 -11.61 -7.85
N ALA A 18 18.81 -11.12 -7.61
CA ALA A 18 19.55 -11.41 -6.40
C ALA A 18 18.89 -10.76 -5.18
N ILE A 19 18.34 -9.56 -5.35
CA ILE A 19 17.61 -8.84 -4.31
C ILE A 19 16.30 -9.55 -3.98
N GLU A 20 15.50 -9.88 -5.00
CA GLU A 20 14.23 -10.60 -4.83
C GLU A 20 14.45 -11.96 -4.18
N LYS A 21 15.46 -12.73 -4.64
CA LYS A 21 15.82 -14.01 -4.04
C LYS A 21 16.18 -13.85 -2.57
N ARG A 22 16.96 -12.82 -2.21
CA ARG A 22 17.31 -12.56 -0.82
C ARG A 22 16.08 -12.23 0.02
N CYS A 23 15.15 -11.41 -0.48
CA CYS A 23 13.90 -11.13 0.21
C CYS A 23 13.09 -12.41 0.46
N LEU A 24 12.98 -13.29 -0.54
CA LEU A 24 12.30 -14.59 -0.38
C LEU A 24 12.96 -15.48 0.69
N GLU A 25 14.29 -15.54 0.72
CA GLU A 25 15.04 -16.29 1.75
C GLU A 25 14.76 -15.75 3.15
N LEU A 26 14.63 -14.43 3.31
CA LEU A 26 14.32 -13.79 4.59
C LEU A 26 12.87 -14.08 5.03
N PHE A 27 11.89 -14.01 4.11
CA PHE A 27 10.52 -14.40 4.42
C PHE A 27 10.41 -15.88 4.85
N ALA A 28 11.16 -16.77 4.18
CA ALA A 28 11.12 -18.21 4.42
C ALA A 28 11.55 -18.64 5.83
N ARG A 29 12.27 -17.78 6.57
CA ARG A 29 12.76 -18.14 7.91
C ARG A 29 11.63 -18.19 8.93
N ASP A 30 10.70 -17.25 8.84
CA ASP A 30 9.65 -17.07 9.84
C ASP A 30 8.25 -17.43 9.32
N TYR A 31 8.08 -17.57 8.00
CA TYR A 31 6.76 -17.75 7.40
C TYR A 31 6.73 -18.85 6.34
N LYS A 32 5.62 -19.56 6.30
CA LYS A 32 5.15 -20.20 5.07
C LYS A 32 4.54 -19.13 4.18
N TYR A 33 4.92 -19.10 2.92
CA TYR A 33 4.40 -18.13 1.96
C TYR A 33 4.12 -18.74 0.59
N SER A 34 3.23 -18.07 -0.14
CA SER A 34 2.96 -18.25 -1.55
C SER A 34 3.44 -17.03 -2.35
N VAL A 35 3.60 -17.19 -3.66
CA VAL A 35 4.02 -16.10 -4.56
C VAL A 35 2.97 -15.90 -5.65
N ILE A 36 2.50 -14.66 -5.77
CA ILE A 36 1.75 -14.15 -6.91
C ILE A 36 2.78 -13.66 -7.92
N HIS A 37 2.77 -14.25 -9.11
CA HIS A 37 3.74 -13.93 -10.15
C HIS A 37 3.35 -12.66 -10.90
N ASN A 38 4.31 -11.75 -11.06
CA ASN A 38 4.18 -10.47 -11.75
C ASN A 38 5.43 -10.18 -12.62
N PRO A 39 5.88 -11.15 -13.45
CA PRO A 39 7.21 -11.17 -14.06
C PRO A 39 7.56 -9.93 -14.89
N SER A 40 6.54 -9.34 -15.54
CA SER A 40 6.64 -8.18 -16.42
C SER A 40 5.81 -6.98 -15.93
N GLY A 41 5.37 -6.96 -14.66
CA GLY A 41 4.51 -5.89 -14.14
C GLY A 41 3.06 -5.92 -14.63
N GLU A 42 2.63 -7.04 -15.24
CA GLU A 42 1.31 -7.22 -15.88
C GLU A 42 0.16 -7.12 -14.88
N VAL A 43 0.41 -7.53 -13.64
CA VAL A 43 -0.52 -7.39 -12.52
C VAL A 43 -0.46 -5.94 -12.00
N CYS A 44 0.74 -5.46 -11.71
CA CYS A 44 1.01 -4.06 -11.40
C CYS A 44 2.49 -3.74 -11.64
N GLY A 45 2.79 -2.79 -12.53
CA GLY A 45 4.16 -2.36 -12.83
C GLY A 45 4.87 -1.66 -11.66
N HIS A 46 4.14 -1.39 -10.57
CA HIS A 46 4.66 -0.77 -9.36
C HIS A 46 4.68 -1.74 -8.16
N TYR A 47 4.41 -3.03 -8.34
CA TYR A 47 4.62 -4.12 -7.35
C TYR A 47 5.71 -5.11 -7.80
N PRO A 48 6.39 -5.82 -6.87
CA PRO A 48 7.53 -6.69 -7.20
C PRO A 48 7.18 -7.72 -8.26
N ARG A 49 8.19 -8.31 -8.90
CA ARG A 49 7.95 -9.43 -9.83
C ARG A 49 7.45 -10.67 -9.09
N GLN A 50 7.76 -10.75 -7.80
CA GLN A 50 7.36 -11.80 -6.89
C GLN A 50 6.63 -11.19 -5.69
N ILE A 51 5.31 -11.17 -5.76
CA ILE A 51 4.45 -10.61 -4.71
C ILE A 51 4.20 -11.72 -3.69
N VAL A 52 4.71 -11.54 -2.48
CA VAL A 52 4.73 -12.53 -1.41
C VAL A 52 3.42 -12.44 -0.63
N PHE A 53 2.75 -13.58 -0.52
CA PHE A 53 1.59 -13.77 0.34
C PHE A 53 2.00 -14.65 1.53
N LEU A 54 2.11 -14.06 2.72
CA LEU A 54 2.46 -14.77 3.96
C LEU A 54 1.24 -15.56 4.44
N GLU A 55 1.28 -16.89 4.42
CA GLU A 55 0.11 -17.71 4.73
C GLU A 55 -0.07 -17.90 6.24
N TYR A 56 1.00 -18.26 6.92
CA TYR A 56 1.06 -18.50 8.36
C TYR A 56 2.53 -18.49 8.84
N GLU A 57 2.72 -18.35 10.15
CA GLU A 57 4.04 -18.39 10.78
C GLU A 57 4.58 -19.83 10.81
N SER A 58 5.88 -20.00 10.58
CA SER A 58 6.53 -21.32 10.51
C SER A 58 6.48 -22.10 11.83
N THR A 59 6.20 -21.42 12.95
CA THR A 59 6.01 -22.01 14.28
C THR A 59 4.70 -22.80 14.39
N GLU A 60 3.73 -22.58 13.49
CA GLU A 60 2.44 -23.25 13.47
C GLU A 60 2.51 -24.58 12.70
N VAL A 61 3.21 -25.58 13.26
CA VAL A 61 3.59 -26.86 12.61
C VAL A 61 2.39 -27.67 12.07
N ASP A 62 1.22 -27.56 12.69
CA ASP A 62 0.02 -28.35 12.34
C ASP A 62 -0.95 -27.61 11.38
N ARG A 63 -0.61 -26.40 10.93
CA ARG A 63 -1.49 -25.62 10.05
C ARG A 63 -1.24 -25.97 8.60
N GLU A 64 -2.24 -26.59 7.96
CA GLU A 64 -2.22 -26.79 6.52
C GLU A 64 -2.58 -25.49 5.79
N SER A 65 -1.90 -25.25 4.66
CA SER A 65 -2.24 -24.13 3.78
C SER A 65 -3.68 -24.26 3.29
N THR A 66 -4.52 -23.31 3.68
CA THR A 66 -5.90 -23.19 3.18
C THR A 66 -5.98 -22.29 1.95
N VAL A 67 -4.84 -21.74 1.52
CA VAL A 67 -4.77 -20.66 0.55
C VAL A 67 -4.75 -21.24 -0.85
N GLN A 68 -5.84 -20.99 -1.58
CA GLN A 68 -5.89 -21.27 -3.01
C GLN A 68 -5.19 -20.13 -3.76
N ILE A 69 -3.88 -20.24 -3.95
CA ILE A 69 -3.09 -19.19 -4.63
C ILE A 69 -3.63 -18.83 -6.02
N THR A 70 -4.20 -19.79 -6.74
CA THR A 70 -4.89 -19.59 -8.03
C THR A 70 -6.11 -18.68 -7.89
N LYS A 71 -6.90 -18.86 -6.83
CA LYS A 71 -8.05 -18.01 -6.50
C LYS A 71 -7.61 -16.60 -6.11
N LEU A 72 -6.55 -16.48 -5.31
CA LEU A 72 -5.99 -15.17 -4.95
C LEU A 72 -5.47 -14.43 -6.19
N GLN A 73 -4.75 -15.11 -7.08
CA GLN A 73 -4.27 -14.56 -8.34
C GLN A 73 -5.44 -14.06 -9.22
N ASP A 74 -6.54 -14.82 -9.31
CA ASP A 74 -7.75 -14.40 -10.03
C ASP A 74 -8.41 -13.16 -9.41
N LEU A 75 -8.54 -13.12 -8.08
CA LEU A 75 -9.08 -11.96 -7.36
C LEU A 75 -8.23 -10.70 -7.57
N VAL A 76 -6.91 -10.83 -7.52
CA VAL A 76 -5.96 -9.73 -7.78
C VAL A 76 -6.10 -9.24 -9.22
N ASN A 77 -6.11 -10.14 -10.20
CA ASN A 77 -6.25 -9.78 -11.61
C ASN A 77 -7.55 -9.03 -11.91
N ARG A 78 -8.65 -9.41 -11.26
CA ARG A 78 -9.97 -8.78 -11.43
C ARG A 78 -10.12 -7.44 -10.71
N SER A 79 -9.38 -7.23 -9.62
CA SER A 79 -9.47 -6.03 -8.77
C SER A 79 -8.47 -4.93 -9.14
N LYS A 80 -7.39 -5.23 -9.89
CA LYS A 80 -6.32 -4.27 -10.19
C LYS A 80 -6.79 -2.94 -10.78
N LEU A 81 -7.88 -2.91 -11.54
CA LEU A 81 -8.41 -1.67 -12.13
C LEU A 81 -9.13 -0.75 -11.13
N ALA A 82 -9.48 -1.24 -9.95
CA ALA A 82 -10.20 -0.45 -8.96
C ALA A 82 -9.31 0.63 -8.30
N ARG A 83 -8.01 0.42 -8.26
CA ARG A 83 -7.08 1.23 -7.48
C ARG A 83 -6.17 2.02 -8.41
N CYS A 84 -5.89 3.28 -8.07
CA CYS A 84 -5.01 4.16 -8.84
C CYS A 84 -3.66 3.49 -9.14
N ARG A 85 -3.11 3.69 -10.34
CA ARG A 85 -1.87 3.06 -10.80
C ARG A 85 -1.90 1.52 -10.82
N GLY A 86 -3.06 0.91 -10.60
CA GLY A 86 -3.20 -0.55 -10.59
C GLY A 86 -2.72 -1.17 -9.28
N ARG A 87 -2.45 -0.34 -8.27
CA ARG A 87 -1.89 -0.75 -6.97
C ARG A 87 -2.99 -1.32 -6.10
N PHE A 88 -3.38 -2.54 -6.44
CA PHE A 88 -4.41 -3.32 -5.75
C PHE A 88 -4.04 -3.55 -4.28
N VAL A 89 -5.01 -4.04 -3.50
CA VAL A 89 -4.81 -4.39 -2.09
C VAL A 89 -3.83 -5.55 -1.97
N CYS A 90 -2.60 -5.26 -1.53
CA CYS A 90 -1.53 -6.23 -1.38
C CYS A 90 -1.26 -6.47 0.11
N PRO A 91 -1.36 -7.70 0.61
CA PRO A 91 -0.91 -8.03 1.96
C PRO A 91 0.61 -7.94 2.02
N VAL A 92 1.13 -7.40 3.13
CA VAL A 92 2.56 -7.06 3.25
C VAL A 92 3.16 -7.39 4.61
N ILE A 93 2.35 -7.56 5.65
CA ILE A 93 2.78 -8.04 6.97
C ILE A 93 1.69 -9.02 7.44
N LEU A 94 2.12 -10.12 8.05
CA LEU A 94 1.26 -11.03 8.79
C LEU A 94 1.61 -10.91 10.27
N TYR A 95 0.63 -10.57 11.09
CA TYR A 95 0.79 -10.39 12.54
C TYR A 95 -0.39 -11.04 13.25
N ASN A 96 -0.13 -12.00 14.14
CA ASN A 96 -1.16 -12.75 14.88
C ASN A 96 -2.29 -13.28 13.97
N GLY A 97 -1.92 -13.86 12.82
CA GLY A 97 -2.90 -14.37 11.84
C GLY A 97 -3.64 -13.32 11.01
N LYS A 98 -3.37 -12.02 11.22
CA LYS A 98 -4.04 -10.90 10.53
C LYS A 98 -3.12 -10.25 9.52
N HIS A 99 -3.70 -9.89 8.38
CA HIS A 99 -2.96 -9.19 7.32
C HIS A 99 -3.00 -7.68 7.50
N ILE A 100 -1.82 -7.07 7.48
CA ILE A 100 -1.67 -5.66 7.16
C ILE A 100 -1.42 -5.56 5.66
N CYS A 101 -2.26 -4.79 4.99
CA CYS A 101 -2.26 -4.58 3.56
C CYS A 101 -1.89 -3.14 3.20
N ARG A 102 -1.40 -2.96 1.97
CA ARG A 102 -1.20 -1.66 1.34
C ARG A 102 -1.91 -1.58 0.00
N SER A 103 -2.25 -0.37 -0.41
CA SER A 103 -2.70 -0.08 -1.77
C SER A 103 -2.54 1.41 -2.09
N SER A 104 -2.94 1.82 -3.29
CA SER A 104 -3.34 3.20 -3.53
C SER A 104 -4.80 3.43 -3.12
N THR A 105 -5.28 4.66 -3.27
CA THR A 105 -6.71 4.97 -3.21
C THR A 105 -7.45 4.48 -4.46
N LEU A 106 -8.77 4.66 -4.51
CA LEU A 106 -9.59 4.23 -5.63
C LEU A 106 -9.35 5.09 -6.90
N ALA A 107 -9.27 4.42 -8.05
CA ALA A 107 -9.10 5.05 -9.36
C ALA A 107 -10.33 5.89 -9.74
N GLY A 108 -10.13 7.09 -10.31
CA GLY A 108 -11.22 7.92 -10.80
C GLY A 108 -11.73 7.51 -12.18
N TRP A 109 -12.78 8.21 -12.66
CA TRP A 109 -13.42 7.99 -13.96
C TRP A 109 -12.45 8.01 -15.14
N GLY A 110 -11.63 9.07 -15.24
CA GLY A 110 -10.70 9.23 -16.36
C GLY A 110 -9.64 8.13 -16.42
N GLU A 111 -9.16 7.67 -15.26
CA GLU A 111 -8.20 6.56 -15.19
C GLU A 111 -8.85 5.22 -15.56
N LEU A 112 -10.07 4.96 -15.08
CA LEU A 112 -10.78 3.72 -15.41
C LEU A 112 -11.10 3.65 -16.90
N TYR A 113 -11.58 4.74 -17.51
CA TYR A 113 -11.86 4.78 -18.95
C TYR A 113 -10.61 4.71 -19.81
N GLY A 114 -9.56 5.47 -19.47
CA GLY A 114 -8.30 5.41 -20.20
C GLY A 114 -7.73 4.00 -20.23
N ARG A 115 -7.84 3.25 -19.11
CA ARG A 115 -7.35 1.87 -19.01
C ARG A 115 -8.27 0.85 -19.68
N THR A 116 -9.58 1.01 -19.55
CA THR A 116 -10.56 0.07 -20.14
C THR A 116 -10.63 0.25 -21.65
N GLY A 117 -10.54 1.49 -22.15
CA GLY A 117 -10.44 1.79 -23.58
C GLY A 117 -9.14 1.27 -24.21
N TYR A 118 -8.01 1.38 -23.50
CA TYR A 118 -6.76 0.74 -23.96
C TYR A 118 -6.86 -0.79 -23.99
N ASN A 119 -7.42 -1.41 -22.95
CA ASN A 119 -7.62 -2.86 -22.94
C ASN A 119 -8.58 -3.30 -24.07
N TYR A 120 -9.64 -2.55 -24.36
CA TYR A 120 -10.56 -2.88 -25.45
C TYR A 120 -9.92 -2.77 -26.85
N ILE A 121 -9.05 -1.77 -27.05
CA ILE A 121 -8.39 -1.51 -28.35
C ILE A 121 -7.18 -2.44 -28.58
N PHE A 122 -6.49 -2.89 -27.53
CA PHE A 122 -5.29 -3.73 -27.64
C PHE A 122 -5.51 -5.22 -27.31
N SER A 123 -6.69 -5.63 -26.82
CA SER A 123 -7.08 -7.05 -26.69
C SER A 123 -7.53 -7.65 -28.02
N GLY A 124 -6.72 -7.45 -29.06
CA GLY A 124 -6.95 -8.05 -30.37
C GLY A 124 -7.01 -9.57 -30.28
N GLY A 125 -8.23 -10.11 -30.33
CA GLY A 125 -8.56 -11.45 -30.79
C GLY A 125 -8.19 -12.63 -29.88
N SER A 126 -9.08 -12.98 -28.96
CA SER A 126 -9.38 -14.40 -28.66
C SER A 126 -10.74 -14.53 -27.98
N ASP A 127 -11.71 -14.88 -28.81
CA ASP A 127 -12.96 -15.63 -28.60
C ASP A 127 -13.45 -15.88 -27.16
N ASP A 128 -14.53 -15.21 -26.79
CA ASP A 128 -15.67 -15.85 -26.12
C ASP A 128 -16.94 -15.24 -26.73
N THR A 129 -17.28 -15.77 -27.91
CA THR A 129 -18.49 -15.46 -28.65
C THR A 129 -19.70 -16.07 -27.94
N TRP A 130 -20.50 -15.26 -27.24
CA TRP A 130 -21.94 -15.48 -27.13
C TRP A 130 -22.67 -14.21 -27.55
N THR A 131 -23.37 -14.38 -28.67
CA THR A 131 -24.17 -13.47 -29.46
C THR A 131 -25.32 -12.82 -28.69
N GLU A 132 -25.51 -11.51 -28.88
CA GLU A 132 -26.69 -11.02 -29.61
C GLU A 132 -26.38 -9.65 -30.20
N SER A 133 -26.44 -9.59 -31.53
CA SER A 133 -26.39 -8.36 -32.30
C SER A 133 -27.72 -7.64 -32.13
N GLU A 134 -27.71 -6.45 -31.56
CA GLU A 134 -28.68 -5.41 -31.93
C GLU A 134 -27.90 -4.12 -32.22
N GLU A 135 -27.99 -3.70 -33.47
CA GLU A 135 -27.73 -2.32 -33.88
C GLU A 135 -28.74 -1.39 -33.17
N VAL A 136 -28.43 -0.07 -33.11
CA VAL A 136 -29.32 1.10 -32.82
C VAL A 136 -29.15 1.72 -31.40
N PRO A 137 -29.25 3.06 -31.22
CA PRO A 137 -28.54 4.20 -31.82
C PRO A 137 -27.76 5.02 -30.75
N GLU A 138 -27.10 6.11 -31.15
CA GLU A 138 -26.50 7.11 -30.24
C GLU A 138 -27.56 7.71 -29.28
N ASP A 139 -27.54 7.29 -28.01
CA ASP A 139 -28.28 7.96 -26.92
C ASP A 139 -27.39 8.12 -25.67
N ASP A 140 -27.16 9.38 -25.28
CA ASP A 140 -26.35 9.82 -24.13
C ASP A 140 -26.83 9.22 -22.79
N SER A 141 -28.07 8.71 -22.74
CA SER A 141 -28.66 8.09 -21.54
C SER A 141 -28.18 6.66 -21.29
N ALA A 142 -27.84 5.90 -22.33
CA ALA A 142 -27.36 4.52 -22.23
C ALA A 142 -25.92 4.45 -21.68
N VAL A 143 -25.10 5.45 -22.02
CA VAL A 143 -23.70 5.59 -21.55
C VAL A 143 -23.66 5.70 -20.02
N ARG A 144 -24.50 6.58 -19.43
CA ARG A 144 -24.56 6.77 -17.96
C ARG A 144 -24.99 5.52 -17.19
N ASN A 145 -25.74 4.62 -17.81
CA ASN A 145 -26.20 3.39 -17.16
C ASN A 145 -25.13 2.29 -17.22
N GLY A 146 -24.42 2.17 -18.36
CA GLY A 146 -23.24 1.29 -18.48
C GLY A 146 -22.08 1.72 -17.58
N ASP A 147 -21.89 3.03 -17.45
CA ASP A 147 -20.96 3.70 -16.54
C ASP A 147 -21.11 3.19 -15.09
N SER A 148 -22.32 3.30 -14.52
CA SER A 148 -22.58 2.88 -13.14
C SER A 148 -22.32 1.39 -12.94
N GLN A 149 -22.73 0.56 -13.90
CA GLN A 149 -22.54 -0.89 -13.85
C GLN A 149 -21.07 -1.29 -13.90
N LEU A 150 -20.25 -0.61 -14.71
CA LEU A 150 -18.80 -0.85 -14.76
C LEU A 150 -18.14 -0.51 -13.42
N PHE A 151 -18.50 0.63 -12.83
CA PHE A 151 -17.98 1.03 -11.52
C PHE A 151 -18.34 0.02 -10.43
N ASP A 152 -19.61 -0.40 -10.38
CA ASP A 152 -20.07 -1.37 -9.39
C ASP A 152 -19.41 -2.73 -9.57
N LYS A 153 -19.18 -3.15 -10.81
CA LYS A 153 -18.41 -4.37 -11.12
C LYS A 153 -16.97 -4.27 -10.63
N VAL A 154 -16.25 -3.21 -10.98
CA VAL A 154 -14.83 -3.02 -10.63
C VAL A 154 -14.64 -2.85 -9.12
N ARG A 155 -15.50 -2.05 -8.46
CA ARG A 155 -15.50 -1.90 -7.00
C ARG A 155 -15.92 -3.17 -6.29
N GLY A 156 -16.87 -3.92 -6.86
CA GLY A 156 -17.25 -5.24 -6.37
C GLY A 156 -16.09 -6.23 -6.36
N HIS A 157 -15.19 -6.17 -7.35
CA HIS A 157 -13.97 -6.99 -7.34
C HIS A 157 -12.97 -6.57 -6.25
N ASP A 158 -12.78 -5.26 -6.03
CA ASP A 158 -11.94 -4.73 -4.94
C ASP A 158 -12.46 -5.17 -3.56
N ILE A 159 -13.77 -5.05 -3.33
CA ILE A 159 -14.44 -5.49 -2.10
C ILE A 159 -14.29 -7.00 -1.89
N LYS A 160 -14.38 -7.81 -2.95
CA LYS A 160 -14.14 -9.26 -2.87
C LYS A 160 -12.71 -9.58 -2.45
N LEU A 161 -11.71 -8.86 -2.97
CA LEU A 161 -10.32 -9.03 -2.57
C LEU A 161 -10.11 -8.60 -1.10
N LEU A 162 -10.63 -7.44 -0.71
CA LEU A 162 -10.58 -6.96 0.68
C LEU A 162 -11.13 -8.01 1.66
N ARG A 163 -12.31 -8.56 1.37
CA ARG A 163 -12.94 -9.61 2.18
C ARG A 163 -12.15 -10.91 2.17
N TYR A 164 -11.55 -11.29 1.04
CA TYR A 164 -10.70 -12.48 0.97
C TYR A 164 -9.44 -12.36 1.84
N LEU A 165 -8.89 -11.15 1.97
CA LEU A 165 -7.76 -10.83 2.84
C LEU A 165 -8.19 -10.50 4.28
N SER A 166 -9.46 -10.74 4.64
CA SER A 166 -10.05 -10.43 5.93
C SER A 166 -9.90 -8.97 6.37
N VAL A 167 -9.74 -8.03 5.42
CA VAL A 167 -9.62 -6.60 5.76
C VAL A 167 -10.96 -6.09 6.25
N ARG A 168 -10.96 -5.44 7.43
CA ARG A 168 -12.12 -4.72 7.97
C ARG A 168 -11.83 -3.24 8.16
N TYR A 169 -10.60 -2.92 8.55
CA TYR A 169 -10.17 -1.56 8.85
C TYR A 169 -9.47 -0.96 7.65
N ILE A 170 -9.95 0.19 7.17
CA ILE A 170 -9.33 0.92 6.07
C ILE A 170 -8.85 2.27 6.60
N CYS A 171 -7.54 2.41 6.71
CA CYS A 171 -6.86 3.63 7.10
C CYS A 171 -6.48 4.44 5.85
N ASP A 172 -7.11 5.60 5.73
CA ASP A 172 -6.89 6.55 4.64
C ASP A 172 -6.06 7.75 5.10
N LEU A 173 -4.85 7.86 4.55
CA LEU A 173 -3.89 8.92 4.85
C LEU A 173 -4.07 10.19 4.00
N MET A 174 -5.08 10.22 3.11
CA MET A 174 -5.35 11.36 2.24
C MET A 174 -5.87 12.58 3.02
N VAL A 175 -5.26 13.74 2.76
CA VAL A 175 -5.73 15.05 3.23
C VAL A 175 -6.92 15.57 2.41
N GLU A 176 -7.17 14.93 1.27
CA GLU A 176 -8.29 15.23 0.39
C GLU A 176 -9.28 14.07 0.25
N ASN A 177 -10.56 14.35 0.01
CA ASN A 177 -11.58 13.36 -0.32
C ASN A 177 -11.41 12.85 -1.77
N LYS A 178 -11.02 13.76 -2.66
CA LYS A 178 -10.75 13.50 -4.07
C LYS A 178 -9.52 14.27 -4.51
N LYS A 179 -8.61 13.62 -5.23
CA LYS A 179 -7.45 14.33 -5.79
C LYS A 179 -7.84 14.95 -7.12
N VAL A 180 -7.56 16.24 -7.26
CA VAL A 180 -7.65 16.97 -8.53
C VAL A 180 -6.25 17.09 -9.14
N LYS A 181 -6.12 16.82 -10.44
CA LYS A 181 -4.95 17.19 -11.26
C LYS A 181 -5.43 17.84 -12.54
N PHE A 182 -4.82 18.97 -12.92
CA PHE A 182 -5.19 19.72 -14.13
C PHE A 182 -6.70 20.03 -14.23
N GLY A 183 -7.35 20.32 -13.09
CA GLY A 183 -8.79 20.60 -13.03
C GLY A 183 -9.71 19.38 -13.08
N LEU A 184 -9.17 18.16 -13.17
CA LEU A 184 -9.94 16.91 -13.22
C LEU A 184 -9.77 16.08 -11.95
N ASN A 185 -10.87 15.51 -11.46
CA ASN A 185 -10.83 14.52 -10.38
C ASN A 185 -10.19 13.23 -10.88
N VAL A 186 -8.97 12.94 -10.42
CA VAL A 186 -8.20 11.77 -10.85
C VAL A 186 -8.41 10.56 -9.95
N THR A 187 -8.67 10.76 -8.66
CA THR A 187 -8.87 9.67 -7.69
C THR A 187 -9.92 10.04 -6.64
N SER A 188 -10.46 9.03 -5.96
CA SER A 188 -11.44 9.21 -4.88
C SER A 188 -11.10 8.27 -3.73
N SER A 189 -11.23 8.77 -2.50
CA SER A 189 -11.21 7.90 -1.32
C SER A 189 -12.54 7.16 -1.16
N GLU A 190 -12.51 6.01 -0.50
CA GLU A 190 -13.65 5.24 0.00
C GLU A 190 -14.61 6.13 0.80
N LYS A 191 -14.06 7.09 1.56
CA LYS A 191 -14.86 8.05 2.36
C LYS A 191 -15.73 8.98 1.51
N ALA A 192 -15.40 9.12 0.22
CA ALA A 192 -16.15 9.91 -0.75
C ALA A 192 -17.05 9.05 -1.66
N ASP A 193 -17.23 7.75 -1.35
CA ASP A 193 -18.10 6.86 -2.12
C ASP A 193 -19.58 7.10 -1.81
N LYS A 194 -20.25 7.84 -2.70
CA LYS A 194 -21.68 8.16 -2.58
C LYS A 194 -22.59 6.92 -2.64
N ALA A 195 -22.13 5.84 -3.27
CA ALA A 195 -22.87 4.59 -3.36
C ALA A 195 -22.75 3.72 -2.09
N GLN A 196 -21.93 4.14 -1.11
CA GLN A 196 -21.75 3.45 0.17
C GLN A 196 -21.34 1.97 0.01
N ARG A 197 -20.60 1.64 -1.06
CA ARG A 197 -20.21 0.24 -1.36
C ARG A 197 -19.23 -0.31 -0.33
N TYR A 198 -18.49 0.57 0.33
CA TYR A 198 -17.53 0.25 1.37
C TYR A 198 -18.09 0.40 2.79
N ALA A 199 -19.42 0.53 2.96
CA ALA A 199 -20.04 0.77 4.27
C ALA A 199 -19.86 -0.39 5.28
N ASP A 200 -19.60 -1.61 4.81
CA ASP A 200 -19.32 -2.77 5.67
C ASP A 200 -17.90 -2.70 6.29
N PHE A 201 -17.03 -1.84 5.78
CA PHE A 201 -15.69 -1.62 6.32
C PHE A 201 -15.69 -0.46 7.30
N THR A 202 -14.79 -0.52 8.28
CA THR A 202 -14.57 0.59 9.20
C THR A 202 -13.53 1.54 8.61
N LEU A 203 -14.00 2.67 8.09
CA LEU A 203 -13.14 3.70 7.50
C LEU A 203 -12.56 4.60 8.61
N ILE A 204 -11.24 4.75 8.60
CA ILE A 204 -10.48 5.62 9.51
C ILE A 204 -9.76 6.67 8.66
N SER A 205 -10.25 7.91 8.71
CA SER A 205 -9.64 9.04 7.99
C SER A 205 -8.59 9.66 8.90
N VAL A 206 -7.31 9.49 8.58
CA VAL A 206 -6.16 10.02 9.33
C VAL A 206 -5.30 10.85 8.38
N PRO A 207 -5.75 12.06 8.01
CA PRO A 207 -5.09 12.86 7.00
C PRO A 207 -3.64 13.11 7.41
N TYR A 208 -2.71 12.84 6.50
CA TYR A 208 -1.27 12.97 6.74
C TYR A 208 -0.61 13.71 5.57
N PRO A 209 0.35 14.61 5.83
CA PRO A 209 1.00 15.41 4.79
C PRO A 209 1.62 14.56 3.67
N GLY A 210 1.43 14.99 2.42
CA GLY A 210 1.98 14.30 1.23
C GLY A 210 3.39 14.77 0.86
N CYS A 211 3.87 14.30 -0.29
CA CYS A 211 5.23 14.62 -0.79
C CYS A 211 5.56 16.12 -0.93
N GLU A 212 4.57 16.97 -1.19
CA GLU A 212 4.76 18.42 -1.27
C GLU A 212 5.28 19.00 0.06
N PHE A 213 4.85 18.44 1.20
CA PHE A 213 5.33 18.83 2.53
C PHE A 213 6.71 18.25 2.85
N PHE A 214 7.09 17.11 2.27
CA PHE A 214 8.43 16.55 2.47
C PHE A 214 9.52 17.38 1.81
N LYS A 215 9.17 18.31 0.91
CA LYS A 215 10.09 19.37 0.47
C LYS A 215 10.51 20.25 1.65
N ASP A 216 9.56 20.70 2.47
CA ASP A 216 9.86 21.54 3.63
C ASP A 216 10.70 20.80 4.68
N TYR A 217 10.48 19.48 4.82
CA TYR A 217 11.32 18.59 5.63
C TYR A 217 12.76 18.52 5.11
N LYS A 218 12.94 18.38 3.78
CA LYS A 218 14.26 18.38 3.13
C LYS A 218 14.95 19.73 3.28
N ASP A 219 14.22 20.83 3.11
CA ASP A 219 14.74 22.20 3.24
C ASP A 219 15.14 22.54 4.69
N ARG A 220 14.74 21.70 5.67
CA ARG A 220 15.14 21.75 7.08
C ARG A 220 16.21 20.71 7.44
N ASP A 221 17.03 20.30 6.49
CA ASP A 221 18.08 19.27 6.69
C ASP A 221 17.52 17.99 7.34
N TYR A 222 16.31 17.58 6.92
CA TYR A 222 15.66 16.38 7.44
C TYR A 222 15.38 16.44 8.97
N THR A 223 15.08 17.64 9.49
CA THR A 223 14.63 17.85 10.88
C THR A 223 13.11 18.00 10.94
N ALA A 224 12.44 17.04 11.57
CA ALA A 224 10.98 16.97 11.64
C ALA A 224 10.40 17.68 12.87
N GLU A 225 11.20 17.91 13.91
CA GLU A 225 10.79 18.56 15.14
C GLU A 225 10.37 20.01 14.85
N GLY A 226 9.18 20.37 15.35
CA GLY A 226 8.55 21.67 15.13
C GLY A 226 8.10 21.94 13.69
N LEU A 227 8.16 20.95 12.80
CA LEU A 227 7.65 21.07 11.43
C LEU A 227 6.15 20.75 11.40
N VAL A 228 5.32 21.79 11.42
CA VAL A 228 3.85 21.68 11.45
C VAL A 228 3.27 21.86 10.04
N PHE A 229 2.37 20.97 9.63
CA PHE A 229 1.67 21.08 8.35
C PHE A 229 0.67 22.23 8.36
N ASN A 230 0.63 23.01 7.28
CA ASN A 230 -0.40 24.04 7.12
C ASN A 230 -1.73 23.38 6.73
N TRP A 231 -2.67 23.28 7.66
CA TRP A 231 -4.01 22.72 7.42
C TRP A 231 -4.97 23.67 6.72
N ASN A 232 -4.63 24.97 6.64
CA ASN A 232 -5.45 26.00 6.00
C ASN A 232 -5.13 26.09 4.50
N GLN A 233 -5.20 24.96 3.80
CA GLN A 233 -4.96 24.88 2.37
C GLN A 233 -6.24 24.44 1.65
N ASP A 234 -6.55 25.05 0.51
CA ASP A 234 -7.84 24.86 -0.18
C ASP A 234 -8.12 23.41 -0.61
N TYR A 235 -7.07 22.61 -0.80
CA TYR A 235 -7.20 21.20 -1.17
C TYR A 235 -7.37 20.25 0.03
N VAL A 236 -7.27 20.76 1.27
CA VAL A 236 -7.43 19.97 2.49
C VAL A 236 -8.90 19.97 2.89
N ASP A 237 -9.62 18.90 2.53
CA ASP A 237 -11.06 18.76 2.78
C ASP A 237 -11.43 17.44 3.50
N ALA A 238 -10.45 16.63 3.89
CA ALA A 238 -10.65 15.42 4.66
C ALA A 238 -10.34 15.64 6.15
N PRO A 239 -11.36 15.66 7.04
CA PRO A 239 -11.12 15.75 8.48
C PRO A 239 -10.56 14.44 9.04
N LEU A 240 -9.92 14.54 10.21
CA LEU A 240 -9.62 13.40 11.06
C LEU A 240 -10.94 12.77 11.56
N THR A 241 -11.15 11.50 11.24
CA THR A 241 -12.33 10.73 11.66
C THR A 241 -11.88 9.36 12.13
N ILE A 242 -11.95 9.13 13.45
CA ILE A 242 -11.59 7.87 14.10
C ILE A 242 -12.82 7.36 14.87
N PRO A 243 -13.25 6.10 14.68
CA PRO A 243 -14.29 5.51 15.51
C PRO A 243 -13.96 5.59 17.00
N ALA A 244 -14.95 5.93 17.84
CA ALA A 244 -14.74 6.15 19.27
C ALA A 244 -14.16 4.95 20.03
N CYS A 245 -14.34 3.73 19.53
CA CYS A 245 -13.75 2.53 20.12
C CYS A 245 -12.21 2.51 20.02
N PHE A 246 -11.61 3.21 19.05
CA PHE A 246 -10.16 3.25 18.85
C PHE A 246 -9.47 4.46 19.46
N THR A 247 -10.23 5.45 19.94
CA THR A 247 -9.67 6.62 20.62
C THR A 247 -9.46 6.37 22.12
N GLN A 248 -10.15 5.37 22.67
CA GLN A 248 -10.00 4.96 24.06
C GLN A 248 -8.60 4.37 24.29
N ASN A 249 -8.05 4.58 25.49
CA ASN A 249 -6.79 3.97 25.95
C ASN A 249 -5.47 4.43 25.26
N LEU A 250 -5.53 5.28 24.23
CA LEU A 250 -4.32 5.83 23.61
C LEU A 250 -3.78 7.08 24.30
N ASN A 251 -4.57 7.75 25.14
CA ASN A 251 -4.22 9.01 25.83
C ASN A 251 -3.68 10.08 24.87
N ILE A 252 -4.33 10.22 23.70
CA ILE A 252 -4.01 11.20 22.66
C ILE A 252 -5.17 12.18 22.55
N ASP A 253 -4.89 13.47 22.58
CA ASP A 253 -5.90 14.51 22.30
C ASP A 253 -6.03 14.73 20.78
N TRP A 254 -6.88 13.91 20.15
CA TRP A 254 -7.15 13.96 18.72
C TRP A 254 -7.70 15.31 18.23
N THR A 255 -8.21 16.18 19.12
CA THR A 255 -8.71 17.50 18.72
C THR A 255 -7.58 18.45 18.31
N GLN A 256 -6.36 18.16 18.77
CA GLN A 256 -5.15 18.94 18.49
C GLN A 256 -4.37 18.46 17.26
N TYR A 257 -4.92 17.54 16.45
CA TYR A 257 -4.16 16.94 15.35
C TYR A 257 -3.59 17.95 14.34
N GLN A 258 -4.20 19.13 14.24
CA GLN A 258 -3.74 20.19 13.35
C GLN A 258 -2.57 21.01 13.91
N SER A 259 -2.29 20.93 15.21
CA SER A 259 -1.19 21.64 15.87
C SER A 259 0.04 20.76 16.09
N TRP A 260 -0.08 19.45 15.92
CA TRP A 260 1.04 18.51 16.01
C TRP A 260 2.11 18.81 14.97
N ASP A 261 3.37 18.70 15.38
CA ASP A 261 4.45 18.61 14.43
C ASP A 261 4.48 17.23 13.76
N LEU A 262 5.32 17.10 12.73
CA LEU A 262 5.42 15.89 11.96
C LEU A 262 5.77 14.66 12.82
N VAL A 263 6.63 14.82 13.83
CA VAL A 263 7.05 13.72 14.71
C VAL A 263 5.87 13.22 15.55
N GLU A 264 5.19 14.14 16.25
CA GLU A 264 4.04 13.81 17.08
C GLU A 264 2.91 13.19 16.25
N GLN A 265 2.65 13.75 15.05
CA GLN A 265 1.64 13.22 14.15
C GLN A 265 1.97 11.79 13.69
N THR A 266 3.22 11.52 13.27
CA THR A 266 3.65 10.17 12.87
C THR A 266 3.49 9.19 14.03
N GLN A 267 3.94 9.56 15.24
CA GLN A 267 3.86 8.71 16.43
C GLN A 267 2.41 8.39 16.81
N ASN A 268 1.54 9.40 16.83
CA ASN A 268 0.14 9.23 17.20
C ASN A 268 -0.61 8.33 16.21
N TYR A 269 -0.37 8.50 14.91
CA TYR A 269 -0.97 7.62 13.90
C TYR A 269 -0.38 6.22 13.94
N LEU A 270 0.92 6.05 14.17
CA LEU A 270 1.51 4.72 14.32
C LEU A 270 0.92 3.97 15.53
N LYS A 271 0.77 4.64 16.68
CA LYS A 271 0.10 4.09 17.87
C LYS A 271 -1.34 3.66 17.56
N LEU A 272 -2.08 4.47 16.80
CA LEU A 272 -3.43 4.13 16.38
C LEU A 272 -3.46 2.86 15.50
N LEU A 273 -2.57 2.76 14.51
CA LEU A 273 -2.51 1.59 13.63
C LEU A 273 -2.14 0.32 14.39
N LEU A 274 -1.17 0.40 15.31
CA LEU A 274 -0.80 -0.71 16.19
C LEU A 274 -1.96 -1.10 17.12
N HIS A 275 -2.67 -0.12 17.69
CA HIS A 275 -3.84 -0.38 18.53
C HIS A 275 -4.96 -1.08 17.74
N ILE A 276 -5.25 -0.64 16.52
CA ILE A 276 -6.28 -1.24 15.67
C ILE A 276 -5.93 -2.70 15.33
N ILE A 277 -4.73 -2.97 14.82
CA ILE A 277 -4.36 -4.34 14.42
C ILE A 277 -4.28 -5.30 15.62
N ASN A 278 -4.01 -4.77 16.81
CA ASN A 278 -3.98 -5.51 18.07
C ASN A 278 -5.37 -5.69 18.73
N SER A 279 -6.46 -5.30 18.07
CA SER A 279 -7.82 -5.56 18.57
C SER A 279 -8.10 -7.06 18.71
N ASP A 280 -9.03 -7.47 19.57
CA ASP A 280 -9.33 -8.89 19.83
C ASP A 280 -10.10 -9.62 18.70
N ASP A 281 -10.25 -9.02 17.52
CA ASP A 281 -10.91 -9.65 16.36
C ASP A 281 -9.91 -10.19 15.34
N GLU A 282 -10.37 -11.03 14.42
CA GLU A 282 -9.55 -11.65 13.36
C GLU A 282 -9.40 -10.76 12.11
N SER A 283 -9.56 -9.43 12.27
CA SER A 283 -9.68 -8.52 11.14
C SER A 283 -8.34 -7.90 10.74
N GLY A 284 -8.09 -7.86 9.43
CA GLY A 284 -6.94 -7.18 8.83
C GLY A 284 -7.13 -5.66 8.68
N LEU A 285 -6.01 -5.00 8.40
CA LEU A 285 -5.88 -3.55 8.26
C LEU A 285 -5.34 -3.20 6.87
N LEU A 286 -6.00 -2.31 6.14
CA LEU A 286 -5.45 -1.68 4.94
C LEU A 286 -4.96 -0.27 5.29
N VAL A 287 -3.72 0.05 4.92
CA VAL A 287 -3.18 1.41 4.94
C VAL A 287 -3.00 1.89 3.51
N HIS A 288 -3.57 3.04 3.15
CA HIS A 288 -3.39 3.62 1.82
C HIS A 288 -3.34 5.15 1.82
N CYS A 289 -2.86 5.70 0.71
CA CYS A 289 -2.91 7.11 0.37
C CYS A 289 -3.22 7.27 -1.13
N ILE A 290 -3.18 8.49 -1.69
CA ILE A 290 -3.55 8.75 -3.09
C ILE A 290 -2.94 7.72 -4.05
N SER A 291 -1.63 7.78 -4.24
CA SER A 291 -0.92 6.92 -5.17
C SER A 291 -0.31 5.70 -4.48
N GLY A 292 -0.32 5.65 -3.14
CA GLY A 292 0.34 4.63 -2.33
C GLY A 292 1.87 4.73 -2.33
N TRP A 293 2.45 5.88 -2.72
CA TRP A 293 3.89 6.08 -2.92
C TRP A 293 4.62 6.73 -1.74
N ASP A 294 3.99 7.70 -1.09
CA ASP A 294 4.65 8.53 -0.09
C ASP A 294 4.39 8.00 1.32
N ARG A 295 3.14 8.14 1.77
CA ARG A 295 2.71 7.93 3.15
C ARG A 295 2.51 6.45 3.45
N THR A 296 2.02 5.69 2.49
CA THR A 296 1.77 4.25 2.68
C THR A 296 3.06 3.47 2.94
N PRO A 297 4.13 3.58 2.14
CA PRO A 297 5.38 2.87 2.45
C PRO A 297 6.01 3.33 3.77
N LEU A 298 5.91 4.62 4.13
CA LEU A 298 6.36 5.12 5.42
C LEU A 298 5.67 4.38 6.58
N PHE A 299 4.34 4.40 6.64
CA PHE A 299 3.61 3.77 7.76
C PHE A 299 3.73 2.24 7.76
N VAL A 300 3.76 1.59 6.58
CA VAL A 300 3.99 0.14 6.50
C VAL A 300 5.38 -0.23 7.01
N SER A 301 6.40 0.58 6.68
CA SER A 301 7.77 0.37 7.16
C SER A 301 7.86 0.55 8.67
N LEU A 302 7.25 1.61 9.20
CA LEU A 302 7.21 1.87 10.65
C LEU A 302 6.47 0.75 11.40
N LEU A 303 5.34 0.27 10.88
CA LEU A 303 4.62 -0.86 11.45
C LEU A 303 5.49 -2.12 11.48
N ARG A 304 6.12 -2.46 10.35
CA ARG A 304 7.00 -3.63 10.25
C ARG A 304 8.14 -3.55 11.27
N LEU A 305 8.83 -2.42 11.32
CA LEU A 305 9.98 -2.24 12.21
C LEU A 305 9.58 -2.22 13.68
N SER A 306 8.43 -1.62 14.02
CA SER A 306 7.92 -1.60 15.40
C SER A 306 7.53 -2.99 15.87
N LEU A 307 6.76 -3.72 15.05
CA LEU A 307 6.37 -5.10 15.37
C LEU A 307 7.58 -6.04 15.45
N TRP A 308 8.58 -5.86 14.58
CA TRP A 308 9.82 -6.62 14.62
C TRP A 308 10.65 -6.32 15.87
N ALA A 309 10.73 -5.04 16.28
CA ALA A 309 11.46 -4.65 17.48
C ALA A 309 10.90 -5.33 18.74
N ASP A 310 9.60 -5.59 18.77
CA ASP A 310 8.92 -6.34 19.84
C ASP A 310 9.00 -7.87 19.65
N GLY A 311 9.69 -8.35 18.60
CA GLY A 311 9.80 -9.77 18.26
C GLY A 311 8.51 -10.40 17.74
N ALA A 312 7.53 -9.57 17.36
CA ALA A 312 6.18 -10.01 17.01
C ALA A 312 6.01 -10.40 15.53
N VAL A 313 6.91 -9.93 14.67
CA VAL A 313 7.03 -10.34 13.26
C VAL A 313 8.49 -10.49 12.89
N HIS A 314 8.80 -11.35 11.92
CA HIS A 314 10.17 -11.55 11.44
C HIS A 314 11.20 -11.83 12.56
N SER A 315 10.82 -12.62 13.57
CA SER A 315 11.55 -12.74 14.84
C SER A 315 12.94 -13.36 14.71
N SER A 316 13.24 -14.09 13.62
CA SER A 316 14.58 -14.60 13.35
C SER A 316 15.50 -13.64 12.59
N LEU A 317 15.00 -12.50 12.14
CA LEU A 317 15.79 -11.55 11.35
C LEU A 317 16.60 -10.60 12.22
N GLU A 318 17.87 -10.44 11.87
CA GLU A 318 18.76 -9.45 12.48
C GLU A 318 18.42 -8.02 12.02
N PRO A 319 18.87 -6.96 12.74
CA PRO A 319 18.57 -5.57 12.39
C PRO A 319 18.89 -5.18 10.93
N ALA A 320 20.02 -5.66 10.41
CA ALA A 320 20.41 -5.41 9.03
C ALA A 320 19.51 -6.15 8.01
N GLU A 321 18.97 -7.30 8.38
CA GLU A 321 18.13 -8.13 7.51
C GLU A 321 16.69 -7.60 7.44
N ILE A 322 16.10 -7.18 8.56
CA ILE A 322 14.79 -6.54 8.55
C ILE A 322 14.84 -5.18 7.83
N LEU A 323 15.93 -4.43 7.99
CA LEU A 323 16.14 -3.17 7.28
C LEU A 323 16.23 -3.43 5.77
N TYR A 324 17.01 -4.44 5.37
CA TYR A 324 17.09 -4.88 3.98
C TYR A 324 15.71 -5.24 3.41
N LEU A 325 14.96 -6.07 4.14
CA LEU A 325 13.63 -6.50 3.71
C LEU A 325 12.65 -5.32 3.61
N THR A 326 12.73 -4.36 4.53
CA THR A 326 11.86 -3.18 4.56
C THR A 326 12.16 -2.24 3.40
N ILE A 327 13.43 -2.01 3.08
CA ILE A 327 13.82 -1.09 1.99
C ILE A 327 13.63 -1.78 0.64
N PHE A 328 14.27 -2.93 0.42
CA PHE A 328 14.36 -3.51 -0.92
C PHE A 328 13.09 -4.23 -1.36
N TYR A 329 12.30 -4.79 -0.45
CA TYR A 329 11.04 -5.40 -0.87
C TYR A 329 9.99 -4.34 -1.25
N PHE A 330 10.03 -3.16 -0.62
CA PHE A 330 9.03 -2.11 -0.82
C PHE A 330 9.45 -1.00 -1.80
N GLU A 331 10.74 -0.67 -1.89
CA GLU A 331 11.26 0.43 -2.73
C GLU A 331 11.86 -0.05 -4.06
N HIS A 332 12.36 -1.29 -4.18
CA HIS A 332 13.05 -1.76 -5.40
C HIS A 332 12.14 -2.16 -6.56
N ILE A 333 10.94 -1.59 -6.60
CA ILE A 333 9.95 -1.82 -7.63
C ILE A 333 9.70 -0.54 -8.42
N GLU A 334 10.78 0.14 -8.79
CA GLU A 334 10.70 1.26 -9.74
C GLU A 334 12.00 1.55 -10.47
N SER A 335 12.70 0.53 -10.97
CA SER A 335 13.89 0.76 -11.80
C SER A 335 13.95 -0.11 -13.05
N SER A 336 12.89 -0.11 -13.85
CA SER A 336 13.07 -0.44 -15.27
C SER A 336 13.52 0.76 -16.11
N ASP A 337 13.54 2.01 -15.59
CA ASP A 337 14.08 3.15 -16.37
C ASP A 337 14.72 4.32 -15.61
N ASP A 338 14.55 4.50 -14.28
CA ASP A 338 15.20 5.62 -13.58
C ASP A 338 16.24 5.17 -12.53
N THR A 339 17.42 5.77 -12.60
CA THR A 339 18.60 5.48 -11.76
C THR A 339 18.62 6.27 -10.45
N GLU A 340 17.65 7.14 -10.20
CA GLU A 340 17.54 7.95 -8.98
C GLU A 340 17.19 7.18 -7.69
N PRO A 341 16.28 6.18 -7.68
CA PRO A 341 15.91 5.48 -6.45
C PRO A 341 17.10 4.76 -5.80
N TYR A 342 18.04 4.25 -6.61
CA TYR A 342 19.25 3.58 -6.13
C TYR A 342 20.17 4.52 -5.34
N ASN A 343 20.30 5.79 -5.75
CA ASN A 343 21.12 6.77 -5.07
C ASN A 343 20.47 7.23 -3.75
N MET A 344 19.15 7.42 -3.74
CA MET A 344 18.40 7.75 -2.53
C MET A 344 18.45 6.62 -1.50
N VAL A 345 18.30 5.36 -1.92
CA VAL A 345 18.49 4.18 -1.07
C VAL A 345 19.90 4.16 -0.49
N LYS A 346 20.94 4.39 -1.31
CA LYS A 346 22.34 4.38 -0.87
C LYS A 346 22.66 5.49 0.14
N GLU A 347 22.13 6.69 -0.07
CA GLU A 347 22.30 7.83 0.84
C GLU A 347 21.54 7.62 2.15
N ASN A 348 20.29 7.15 2.09
CA ASN A 348 19.49 6.83 3.26
C ASN A 348 20.06 5.65 4.05
N PHE A 349 20.59 4.62 3.38
CA PHE A 349 21.24 3.48 4.03
C PHE A 349 22.55 3.90 4.72
N SER A 350 23.33 4.81 4.10
CA SER A 350 24.53 5.37 4.72
C SER A 350 24.21 6.23 5.93
N ALA A 351 23.11 7.00 5.88
CA ALA A 351 22.66 7.85 6.99
C ALA A 351 22.06 7.03 8.15
N LEU A 352 21.22 6.02 7.84
CA LEU A 352 20.62 5.11 8.81
C LEU A 352 21.68 4.24 9.48
N LYS A 353 22.63 3.69 8.71
CA LYS A 353 23.75 2.92 9.26
C LYS A 353 24.59 3.76 10.22
N LYS A 354 24.88 5.02 9.88
CA LYS A 354 25.67 5.92 10.73
C LYS A 354 24.97 6.22 12.07
N LYS A 355 23.65 6.42 12.05
CA LYS A 355 22.85 6.60 13.27
C LYS A 355 22.68 5.30 14.09
N TRP A 356 22.67 4.14 13.44
CA TRP A 356 22.57 2.84 14.13
C TRP A 356 23.89 2.35 14.72
N GLU A 357 25.04 2.81 14.20
CA GLU A 357 26.36 2.56 14.81
C GLU A 357 26.66 3.51 15.99
N GLU A 358 25.86 4.56 16.16
CA GLU A 358 25.95 5.54 17.26
C GLU A 358 25.09 5.18 18.49
N VAL A 359 24.18 4.20 18.36
CA VAL A 359 23.34 3.60 19.43
C VAL A 359 23.89 2.22 19.78
#